data_AF-A0A936YQT9-F1
#
_entry.id   AF-A0A936YQT9-F1
#
_cell.length_a   1.000
_cell.length_b   1.000
_cell.length_c   1.000
_cell.angle_alpha   90.00
_cell.angle_beta   90.00
_cell.angle_gamma   90.00
#
_symmetry.space_group_name_H-M   'P 1'
#
loop_
_entity.id
_entity.type
_entity.pdbx_description
1 polymer ?
#
loop_
_entity_poly.entity_id
_entity_poly.type
_entity_poly.pdbx_seq_one_letter_code
_entity_poly.pdbx_strand_id
1 'polypeptide(L)'
;MKIMIRAAAIGALAILVPVAALAKVPCEETLNEVRAARSSATLSAADAAKVDELINQGIDRCNADDDNRANGFFKDAMTAIGK
;
A
#
# COMPACT_ATOMS: atom_id res chain seq x y z
N MET A 1 64.02 -0.70 21.76
CA MET A 1 63.34 -1.51 20.73
C MET A 1 61.85 -1.46 21.00
N LYS A 2 61.08 -0.74 20.15
CA LYS A 2 59.61 -0.77 20.00
C LYS A 2 58.83 -0.36 21.28
N ILE A 3 57.72 0.36 21.25
CA ILE A 3 56.52 0.14 20.46
C ILE A 3 55.83 1.49 20.24
N MET A 4 55.64 1.86 18.97
CA MET A 4 54.62 2.81 18.55
C MET A 4 53.25 2.17 18.72
N ILE A 5 52.19 2.94 19.00
CA ILE A 5 50.89 2.89 18.28
C ILE A 5 50.04 4.09 18.76
N ARG A 6 49.67 4.94 17.80
CA ARG A 6 48.60 5.94 17.91
C ARG A 6 47.27 5.23 17.68
N ALA A 7 46.25 5.51 18.47
CA ALA A 7 44.87 5.16 18.14
C ALA A 7 43.94 6.33 18.48
N ALA A 8 43.54 7.07 17.44
CA ALA A 8 42.43 8.01 17.50
C ALA A 8 41.13 7.20 17.37
N ALA A 9 40.26 7.27 18.37
CA ALA A 9 38.91 6.72 18.30
C ALA A 9 37.91 7.87 18.09
N ILE A 10 37.52 8.10 16.84
CA ILE A 10 36.33 8.88 16.48
C ILE A 10 35.40 7.91 15.76
N GLY A 11 34.22 7.68 16.31
CA GLY A 11 33.15 6.90 15.68
C GLY A 11 32.14 6.47 16.74
N ALA A 12 30.83 6.62 16.59
CA ALA A 12 30.03 7.18 15.51
C ALA A 12 28.74 7.70 16.15
N LEU A 13 28.25 8.86 15.71
CA LEU A 13 26.97 9.39 16.14
C LEU A 13 25.87 8.60 15.40
N ALA A 14 25.23 7.66 16.09
CA ALA A 14 24.09 6.93 15.56
C ALA A 14 22.89 7.89 15.45
N ILE A 15 22.52 8.25 14.23
CA ILE A 15 21.32 9.04 13.95
C ILE A 15 20.12 8.11 14.13
N LEU A 16 19.36 8.32 15.21
CA LEU A 16 18.05 7.71 15.40
C LEU A 16 17.07 8.39 14.44
N VAL A 17 16.82 7.79 13.28
CA VAL A 17 15.68 8.16 12.44
C VAL A 17 14.41 7.52 13.01
N PRO A 18 13.37 8.30 13.37
CA PRO A 18 12.09 7.73 13.73
C PRO A 18 11.44 7.19 12.45
N VAL A 19 11.35 5.87 12.33
CA VAL A 19 10.39 5.25 11.42
C VAL A 19 9.00 5.57 11.95
N ALA A 20 8.38 6.60 11.40
CA ALA A 20 6.96 6.85 11.60
C ALA A 20 6.22 5.62 11.07
N ALA A 21 5.65 4.82 11.98
CA ALA A 21 4.76 3.73 11.62
C ALA A 21 3.49 4.35 11.02
N LEU A 22 3.41 4.41 9.70
CA LEU A 22 2.17 4.69 9.01
C LEU A 22 1.22 3.54 9.33
N ALA A 23 0.12 3.82 10.04
CA ALA A 23 -0.93 2.85 10.26
C ALA A 23 -1.38 2.30 8.90
N LYS A 24 -1.35 0.97 8.75
CA LYS A 24 -1.79 0.31 7.51
C LYS A 24 -3.30 0.49 7.41
N VAL A 25 -3.77 1.05 6.29
CA VAL A 25 -5.20 1.19 6.02
C VAL A 25 -5.80 -0.22 5.83
N PRO A 26 -6.78 -0.63 6.64
CA PRO A 26 -7.46 -1.92 6.48
C PRO A 26 -8.12 -2.01 5.11
N CYS A 27 -8.05 -3.18 4.46
CA CYS A 27 -8.58 -3.33 3.11
C CYS A 27 -10.10 -3.22 3.04
N GLU A 28 -10.80 -3.47 4.13
CA GLU A 28 -12.26 -3.33 4.24
C GLU A 28 -12.71 -1.89 4.09
N GLU A 29 -11.92 -0.91 4.57
CA GLU A 29 -12.23 0.51 4.42
C GLU A 29 -12.19 0.88 2.94
N THR A 30 -11.10 0.54 2.25
CA THR A 30 -10.92 0.84 0.83
C THR A 30 -11.89 0.04 -0.06
N LEU A 31 -12.23 -1.19 0.33
CA LEU A 31 -13.26 -2.02 -0.33
C LEU A 31 -14.65 -1.37 -0.25
N ASN A 32 -15.00 -0.78 0.89
CA ASN A 32 -16.28 -0.08 1.03
C ASN A 32 -16.34 1.17 0.14
N GLU A 33 -15.26 1.93 0.07
CA GLU A 33 -15.15 3.11 -0.81
C GLU A 33 -15.32 2.74 -2.29
N VAL A 34 -14.58 1.73 -2.77
CA VAL A 34 -14.66 1.32 -4.17
C VAL A 34 -16.03 0.74 -4.53
N ARG A 35 -16.70 0.02 -3.60
CA ARG A 35 -18.07 -0.47 -3.80
C ARG A 35 -19.07 0.67 -3.91
N ALA A 36 -18.96 1.68 -3.04
CA ALA A 36 -19.81 2.86 -3.11
C ALA A 36 -19.61 3.60 -4.44
N ALA A 37 -18.36 3.85 -4.83
CA ALA A 37 -18.04 4.47 -6.11
C ALA A 37 -18.61 3.66 -7.30
N ARG A 38 -18.39 2.34 -7.32
CA ARG A 38 -18.88 1.43 -8.35
C ARG A 38 -20.40 1.44 -8.48
N SER A 39 -21.13 1.47 -7.36
CA SER A 39 -22.61 1.53 -7.36
C SER A 39 -23.17 2.86 -7.90
N SER A 40 -22.40 3.95 -7.78
CA SER A 40 -22.79 5.28 -8.26
C SER A 40 -22.38 5.56 -9.71
N ALA A 41 -21.49 4.73 -10.27
CA ALA A 41 -20.88 4.95 -11.57
C ALA A 41 -21.73 4.38 -12.71
N THR A 42 -21.88 5.15 -13.78
CA THR A 42 -22.35 4.64 -15.07
C THR A 42 -21.14 4.38 -15.95
N LEU A 43 -20.85 3.11 -16.22
CA LEU A 43 -19.67 2.67 -16.97
C LEU A 43 -20.08 1.99 -18.27
N SER A 44 -19.17 1.96 -19.25
CA SER A 44 -19.33 1.06 -20.39
C SER A 44 -19.29 -0.40 -19.91
N ALA A 45 -19.81 -1.33 -20.71
CA ALA A 45 -19.77 -2.75 -20.35
C ALA A 45 -18.33 -3.27 -20.16
N ALA A 46 -17.38 -2.77 -20.96
CA ALA A 46 -15.98 -3.14 -20.87
C ALA A 46 -15.34 -2.62 -19.58
N ASP A 47 -15.57 -1.35 -19.24
CA ASP A 47 -15.02 -0.74 -18.02
C ASP A 47 -15.64 -1.34 -16.76
N ALA A 48 -16.95 -1.61 -16.80
CA ALA A 48 -17.66 -2.31 -15.72
C ALA A 48 -17.03 -3.68 -15.45
N ALA A 49 -16.80 -4.49 -16.49
CA ALA A 49 -16.16 -5.79 -16.34
C ALA A 49 -14.73 -5.66 -15.77
N LYS A 50 -13.97 -4.63 -16.20
CA LYS A 50 -12.62 -4.40 -15.70
C LYS A 50 -12.61 -4.01 -14.22
N VAL A 51 -13.52 -3.11 -13.82
CA VAL A 51 -13.65 -2.70 -12.42
C VAL A 51 -14.06 -3.87 -11.54
N ASP A 52 -15.01 -4.69 -11.98
CA ASP A 52 -15.47 -5.85 -11.21
C ASP A 52 -14.36 -6.92 -11.07
N GLU A 53 -13.53 -7.12 -12.10
CA GLU A 53 -12.32 -7.96 -12.02
C GLU A 53 -11.34 -7.45 -10.95
N LEU A 54 -11.03 -6.15 -10.97
CA LEU A 54 -10.12 -5.52 -10.01
C LEU A 54 -10.66 -5.60 -8.58
N ILE A 55 -11.96 -5.38 -8.38
CA ILE A 55 -12.59 -5.53 -7.06
C ILE A 55 -12.48 -6.98 -6.57
N ASN A 56 -12.75 -7.97 -7.43
CA ASN A 56 -12.63 -9.38 -7.04
C ASN A 56 -11.18 -9.75 -6.69
N GLN A 57 -10.21 -9.32 -7.49
CA GLN A 57 -8.78 -9.50 -7.19
C GLN A 57 -8.42 -8.86 -5.85
N GLY A 58 -8.90 -7.65 -5.59
CA GLY A 58 -8.68 -6.96 -4.32
C GLY A 58 -9.31 -7.71 -3.14
N ILE A 59 -10.52 -8.27 -3.28
CA ILE A 59 -11.17 -9.11 -2.26
C ILE A 59 -10.35 -10.37 -1.98
N ASP A 60 -9.84 -11.05 -3.01
CA ASP A 60 -9.00 -12.25 -2.83
C ASP A 60 -7.73 -11.93 -2.04
N ARG A 61 -7.11 -10.76 -2.29
CA ARG A 61 -5.96 -10.29 -1.50
C ARG A 61 -6.33 -9.91 -0.08
N CYS A 62 -7.47 -9.25 0.09
CA CYS A 62 -7.97 -8.81 1.40
C CYS A 62 -8.28 -10.02 2.30
N ASN A 63 -8.95 -11.04 1.75
CA ASN A 63 -9.18 -12.32 2.44
C ASN A 63 -7.90 -13.08 2.79
N ALA A 64 -6.79 -12.76 2.14
CA ALA A 64 -5.46 -13.32 2.41
C ALA A 64 -4.62 -12.43 3.35
N ASP A 65 -5.26 -11.49 4.07
CA ASP A 65 -4.65 -10.50 4.97
C ASP A 65 -3.57 -9.63 4.29
N ASP A 66 -3.65 -9.48 2.97
CA ASP A 66 -2.70 -8.73 2.16
C ASP A 66 -3.25 -7.38 1.75
N ASP A 67 -3.46 -6.51 2.74
CA ASP A 67 -4.12 -5.23 2.51
C ASP A 67 -3.36 -4.35 1.51
N ASN A 68 -2.03 -4.46 1.41
CA ASN A 68 -1.26 -3.63 0.49
C ASN A 68 -1.60 -3.96 -0.97
N ARG A 69 -1.66 -5.26 -1.31
CA ARG A 69 -2.03 -5.67 -2.67
C ARG A 69 -3.53 -5.47 -2.91
N ALA A 70 -4.37 -5.70 -1.91
CA ALA A 70 -5.81 -5.43 -1.99
C ALA A 70 -6.08 -3.96 -2.33
N ASN A 71 -5.50 -3.04 -1.57
CA ASN A 71 -5.67 -1.60 -1.74
C ASN A 71 -5.11 -1.11 -3.08
N GLY A 72 -4.07 -1.77 -3.61
CA GLY A 72 -3.60 -1.54 -4.98
C GLY A 72 -4.68 -1.80 -6.03
N PHE A 73 -5.30 -2.98 -5.99
CA PHE A 73 -6.38 -3.32 -6.91
C PHE A 73 -7.61 -2.40 -6.74
N PHE A 74 -7.98 -2.07 -5.51
CA PHE A 74 -9.09 -1.14 -5.26
C PHE A 74 -8.79 0.27 -5.78
N LYS A 75 -7.55 0.75 -5.68
CA LYS A 75 -7.13 2.03 -6.27
C LYS A 75 -7.17 2.00 -7.80
N ASP A 76 -6.75 0.91 -8.43
CA ASP A 76 -6.83 0.75 -9.88
C ASP A 76 -8.30 0.72 -10.34
N ALA A 77 -9.18 0.08 -9.57
CA ALA A 77 -10.63 0.09 -9.81
C ALA A 77 -11.21 1.50 -9.70
N MET A 78 -10.84 2.27 -8.67
CA MET A 78 -11.23 3.67 -8.52
C MET A 78 -10.78 4.53 -9.71
N THR A 79 -9.54 4.32 -10.17
CA THR A 79 -9.01 5.00 -11.37
C THR A 79 -9.85 4.69 -12.60
N ALA A 80 -10.23 3.41 -12.80
CA ALA A 80 -11.09 2.99 -13.91
C ALA A 80 -12.54 3.52 -13.81
N ILE A 81 -13.03 3.81 -12.59
CA ILE A 81 -14.31 4.52 -12.37
C ILE A 81 -14.17 6.02 -12.70
N GLY A 82 -12.95 6.57 -12.68
CA GLY A 82 -12.69 8.01 -12.81
C GLY A 82 -12.73 8.76 -11.48
N LYS A 83 -12.36 8.10 -10.38
CA LYS A 83 -12.22 8.66 -9.03
C LYS A 83 -10.76 8.91 -8.65
#